data_AF-A0A948FKF3-F1
#
_entry.id   AF-A0A948FKF3-F1
#
_cell.length_a   1.000
_cell.length_b   1.000
_cell.length_c   1.000
_cell.angle_alpha   90.00
_cell.angle_beta   90.00
_cell.angle_gamma   90.00
#
_symmetry.space_group_name_H-M   'P 1'
#
loop_
_entity.id
_entity.type
_entity.pdbx_description
1 polymer ?
#
loop_
_entity_poly.entity_id
_entity_poly.type
_entity_poly.pdbx_seq_one_letter_code
_entity_poly.pdbx_strand_id
1 'polypeptide(L)' 'MIEDNLEYGIELAQAGIKVYLLDRPWNQHYDPKIHVGITKIFSWEELNI' A
#
# COMPACT_ATOMS: atom_id res chain seq x y z
N MET A 1 4.34 -1.21 7.43
CA MET A 1 4.83 -2.17 6.42
C MET A 1 5.04 -1.45 5.11
N ILE A 2 6.09 -1.78 4.36
CA ILE A 2 6.25 -1.36 2.97
C ILE A 2 6.11 -2.63 2.13
N GLU A 3 5.22 -2.61 1.15
CA GLU A 3 4.80 -3.80 0.40
C GLU A 3 4.52 -3.41 -1.06
N ASP A 4 4.65 -4.34 -2.01
CA ASP A 4 4.25 -4.14 -3.40
C ASP A 4 3.13 -5.08 -3.86
N ASN A 5 2.86 -6.15 -3.10
CA ASN A 5 1.70 -7.00 -3.24
C ASN A 5 0.45 -6.36 -2.61
N LEU A 6 -0.53 -6.00 -3.44
CA LEU A 6 -1.75 -5.34 -2.98
C LEU A 6 -2.62 -6.23 -2.08
N GLU A 7 -2.79 -7.50 -2.42
CA GLU A 7 -3.65 -8.42 -1.65
C GLU A 7 -3.12 -8.57 -0.22
N TYR A 8 -1.83 -8.81 -0.08
CA TYR A 8 -1.19 -8.91 1.22
C TYR A 8 -1.21 -7.57 1.97
N GLY A 9 -1.00 -6.46 1.27
CA GLY A 9 -1.14 -5.12 1.83
C GLY A 9 -2.55 -4.86 2.40
N ILE A 10 -3.59 -5.38 1.77
CA ILE A 10 -4.98 -5.28 2.25
C ILE A 10 -5.16 -6.09 3.54
N GLU A 11 -4.67 -7.33 3.60
CA GLU A 11 -4.75 -8.15 4.82
C GLU A 11 -4.10 -7.46 6.01
N LEU A 12 -2.93 -6.85 5.81
CA LEU A 12 -2.23 -6.09 6.85
C LEU A 12 -3.00 -4.83 7.27
N ALA A 13 -3.56 -4.09 6.31
CA ALA A 13 -4.35 -2.91 6.61
C ALA A 13 -5.62 -3.25 7.40
N GLN A 14 -6.29 -4.37 7.07
CA GLN A 14 -7.44 -4.90 7.81
C GLN A 14 -7.07 -5.34 9.23
N ALA A 15 -5.84 -5.81 9.44
CA ALA A 15 -5.28 -6.09 10.76
C ALA A 15 -4.85 -4.83 11.54
N GLY A 16 -5.10 -3.62 11.00
CA GLY A 16 -4.76 -2.35 11.64
C GLY A 16 -3.30 -1.92 11.48
N ILE A 17 -2.54 -2.60 10.62
CA ILE A 17 -1.14 -2.25 10.35
C ILE A 17 -1.12 -1.17 9.26
N LYS A 18 -0.38 -0.09 9.51
CA LYS A 18 -0.16 0.95 8.49
C LYS A 18 0.67 0.38 7.33
N VAL A 19 0.14 0.45 6.11
CA VAL A 19 0.79 -0.05 4.89
C VAL A 19 1.15 1.09 3.94
N TYR A 20 2.38 1.06 3.44
CA TYR A 20 2.83 1.86 2.32
C TYR A 20 2.98 0.94 1.10
N LEU A 21 2.10 1.10 0.11
CA LEU A 21 2.09 0.27 -1.10
C LEU A 21 2.94 0.94 -2.19
N LEU A 22 4.03 0.29 -2.59
CA LEU A 22 4.91 0.80 -3.64
C LEU A 22 4.29 0.57 -5.02
N ASP A 23 4.14 1.63 -5.82
CA ASP A 23 3.50 1.58 -7.13
C ASP A 23 4.26 0.64 -8.09
N ARG A 24 3.55 -0.38 -8.58
CA ARG A 24 4.08 -1.40 -9.50
C ARG A 24 3.02 -1.83 -10.50
N PRO A 25 3.40 -2.32 -11.70
CA PRO A 25 2.43 -2.72 -12.73
C PRO A 25 1.36 -3.73 -12.28
N TRP A 26 1.66 -4.59 -11.31
CA TRP A 26 0.72 -5.61 -10.81
C TRP A 26 -0.29 -5.11 -9.77
N ASN A 27 -0.09 -3.94 -9.17
CA ASN A 27 -0.97 -3.39 -8.13
C ASN A 27 -1.81 -2.18 -8.61
N GLN A 28 -2.00 -2.05 -9.92
CA GLN A 28 -2.71 -0.93 -10.54
C GLN A 28 -4.23 -0.91 -10.26
N HIS A 29 -4.80 -2.02 -9.79
CA HIS A 29 -6.20 -2.09 -9.37
C HIS A 29 -6.43 -1.55 -7.94
N TYR A 30 -5.43 -0.89 -7.35
CA TYR A 30 -5.59 -0.16 -6.10
C TYR A 30 -6.63 0.95 -6.22
N ASP A 31 -7.65 0.94 -5.37
CA ASP A 31 -8.60 2.04 -5.18
C ASP A 31 -8.55 2.55 -3.72
N PRO A 32 -8.17 3.81 -3.46
CA PRO A 32 -8.10 4.38 -2.11
C PRO A 32 -9.47 4.47 -1.40
N LYS A 33 -10.59 4.41 -2.14
CA LYS A 33 -11.94 4.38 -1.55
C LYS A 33 -12.30 3.00 -1.01
N ILE A 34 -11.69 1.94 -1.54
CA ILE A 34 -11.95 0.55 -1.15
C ILE A 34 -10.86 0.08 -0.19
N HIS A 35 -9.60 0.33 -0.51
CA HIS A 35 -8.42 -0.14 0.22
C HIS A 35 -7.96 0.87 1.28
N VAL A 36 -8.82 1.12 2.26
CA VAL A 36 -8.54 2.00 3.40
C VAL A 36 -7.38 1.47 4.24
N GLY A 37 -6.58 2.38 4.82
CA GLY A 37 -5.41 2.02 5.63
C GLY A 37 -4.12 1.79 4.85
N ILE A 38 -4.17 1.91 3.51
CA ILE A 38 -3.02 1.82 2.61
C ILE A 38 -2.70 3.20 2.04
N THR A 39 -1.44 3.62 2.16
CA THR A 39 -0.90 4.80 1.47
C THR A 39 -0.07 4.35 0.28
N LYS A 40 -0.47 4.70 -0.94
CA LYS A 40 0.32 4.40 -2.13
C LYS A 40 1.49 5.38 -2.26
N ILE A 41 2.69 4.86 -2.53
CA ILE A 41 3.93 5.63 -2.77
C ILE A 41 4.50 5.22 -4.13
N PHE A 42 5.19 6.11 -4.82
CA PHE A 42 5.81 5.85 -6.12
C PHE A 42 7.31 5.61 -6.01
N SER A 43 7.94 6.16 -4.97
CA SER A 43 9.36 5.96 -4.70
C SER A 43 9.68 5.91 -3.20
N TRP A 44 10.90 5.50 -2.88
CA TRP A 44 11.35 5.37 -1.49
C TRP A 44 11.57 6.73 -0.82
N GLU A 45 11.87 7.76 -1.60
CA GLU A 45 12.13 9.13 -1.13
C GLU A 45 10.87 9.81 -0.56
N GLU A 46 9.66 9.32 -0.88
CA GLU A 46 8.42 9.81 -0.29
C GLU A 46 8.25 9.41 1.18
N LEU A 47 8.99 8.39 1.61
CA LEU A 47 9.06 7.95 2.98
C LEU A 47 10.05 8.85 3.72
N ASN A 48 9.58 10.01 4.20
CA ASN A 48 10.31 10.86 5.14
C ASN A 48 10.38 10.21 6.54
N ILE A 49 11.07 9.08 6.64
CA ILE A 49 11.34 8.33 7.88
C ILE A 49 12.80 8.46 8.29
#